data_AF-A0A0E3QRJ2-F1
#
_entry.id   AF-A0A0E3QRJ2-F1
#
_cell.length_a   1.000
_cell.length_b   1.000
_cell.length_c   1.000
_cell.angle_alpha   90.00
_cell.angle_beta   90.00
_cell.angle_gamma   90.00
#
_symmetry.space_group_name_H-M   'P 1'
#
loop_
_entity.id
_entity.type
_entity.pdbx_description
1 polymer ?
#
loop_
_entity_poly.entity_id
_entity_poly.type
_entity_poly.pdbx_seq_one_letter_code
_entity_poly.pdbx_strand_id
1 'polypeptide(L)'
;MRRIFNPFLVIITKPPLIPLNEDFKWQLLSEILNVFDLRFCKQTLTRRGIVPLHRSVPTIKIVLLSMFFSCEISYAIKELKEREVLRNFLKISLVQLKRKFMAFLVSMNPKSLLLLFLKY
;
A
#
# COMPACT_ATOMS: atom_id res chain seq x y z
N MET A 1 -30.31 -1.34 -36.11
CA MET A 1 -29.98 -0.38 -35.03
C MET A 1 -28.47 -0.32 -34.87
N ARG A 2 -27.83 0.79 -35.28
CA ARG A 2 -26.38 1.01 -35.06
C ARG A 2 -26.19 1.38 -33.59
N ARG A 3 -25.48 0.54 -32.82
CA ARG A 3 -24.99 0.94 -31.49
C ARG A 3 -23.99 2.08 -31.69
N ILE A 4 -24.37 3.28 -31.30
CA ILE A 4 -23.46 4.42 -31.25
C ILE A 4 -22.47 4.11 -30.14
N PHE A 5 -21.26 3.69 -30.51
CA PHE A 5 -20.15 3.66 -29.58
C PHE A 5 -19.84 5.13 -29.24
N ASN A 6 -20.15 5.54 -28.01
CA ASN A 6 -19.81 6.88 -27.53
C ASN A 6 -18.39 6.81 -26.94
N PRO A 7 -17.35 7.28 -27.65
CA PRO A 7 -15.96 7.19 -27.19
C PRO A 7 -15.68 8.04 -25.95
N PHE A 8 -16.60 8.92 -25.54
CA PHE A 8 -16.48 9.78 -24.37
C PHE A 8 -16.99 9.13 -23.07
N LEU A 9 -17.56 7.92 -23.14
CA LEU A 9 -18.01 7.12 -21.99
C LEU A 9 -17.00 6.03 -21.60
N VAL A 10 -15.73 6.16 -22.01
CA VAL A 10 -14.65 5.46 -21.32
C VAL A 10 -14.46 6.17 -19.98
N ILE A 11 -15.24 5.77 -18.97
CA ILE A 11 -14.91 6.07 -17.59
C ILE A 11 -13.47 5.57 -17.42
N ILE A 12 -12.52 6.48 -17.19
CA ILE A 12 -11.12 6.12 -16.91
C ILE A 12 -11.13 5.39 -15.56
N THR A 13 -11.46 4.10 -15.58
CA THR A 13 -11.41 3.24 -14.40
C THR A 13 -9.94 2.88 -14.20
N LYS A 14 -9.37 3.30 -13.07
CA LYS A 14 -8.04 2.85 -12.68
C LYS A 14 -8.06 1.30 -12.66
N PRO A 15 -7.05 0.64 -13.27
CA PRO A 15 -7.03 -0.82 -13.33
C PRO A 15 -6.96 -1.40 -11.91
N PRO A 16 -7.71 -2.47 -11.62
CA PRO A 16 -7.81 -3.02 -10.27
C PRO A 16 -6.47 -3.56 -9.78
N LEU A 17 -6.22 -3.44 -8.47
CA LEU A 17 -5.01 -3.95 -7.84
C LEU A 17 -5.20 -5.43 -7.48
N ILE A 18 -4.85 -6.31 -8.42
CA ILE A 18 -5.00 -7.76 -8.29
C ILE A 18 -3.61 -8.40 -8.32
N PRO A 19 -3.11 -8.95 -7.19
CA PRO A 19 -1.86 -9.69 -7.17
C PRO A 19 -1.91 -10.91 -8.09
N LEU A 20 -0.93 -11.03 -8.98
CA LEU A 20 -0.74 -12.18 -9.85
C LEU A 20 0.65 -12.77 -9.59
N ASN A 21 0.69 -14.05 -9.21
CA ASN A 21 1.94 -14.70 -8.79
C ASN A 21 3.01 -14.77 -9.91
N GLU A 22 2.57 -14.77 -11.17
CA GLU A 22 3.44 -14.86 -12.35
C GLU A 22 3.88 -13.49 -12.88
N ASP A 23 3.33 -12.40 -12.35
CA ASP A 23 3.68 -11.04 -12.75
C ASP A 23 4.87 -10.54 -11.93
N PHE A 24 5.97 -10.26 -12.63
CA PHE A 24 7.22 -9.76 -12.05
C PHE A 24 7.04 -8.49 -11.19
N LYS A 25 6.10 -7.60 -11.53
CA LYS A 25 5.81 -6.40 -10.73
C LYS A 25 5.32 -6.77 -9.34
N TRP A 26 4.43 -7.76 -9.25
CA TRP A 26 3.90 -8.24 -7.98
C TRP A 26 4.94 -9.04 -7.20
N GLN A 27 5.78 -9.82 -7.87
CA GLN A 27 6.91 -10.50 -7.24
C GLN A 27 7.89 -9.49 -6.61
N LEU A 28 8.30 -8.47 -7.36
CA LEU A 28 9.18 -7.42 -6.86
C LEU A 28 8.57 -6.68 -5.67
N LEU A 29 7.28 -6.33 -5.76
CA LEU A 29 6.60 -5.68 -4.65
C LEU A 29 6.54 -6.59 -3.41
N SER A 30 6.34 -7.90 -3.59
CA SER A 30 6.35 -8.87 -2.49
C SER A 30 7.69 -8.84 -1.73
N GLU A 31 8.81 -8.89 -2.45
CA GLU A 31 10.15 -8.83 -1.86
C GLU A 31 10.35 -7.53 -1.06
N ILE A 32 9.98 -6.39 -1.63
CA ILE A 32 10.07 -5.08 -0.97
C ILE A 32 9.22 -5.06 0.31
N LEU A 33 7.97 -5.54 0.25
CA LEU A 33 7.07 -5.54 1.40
C LEU A 33 7.53 -6.50 2.50
N ASN A 34 8.15 -7.62 2.15
CA ASN A 34 8.66 -8.62 3.11
C ASN A 34 9.79 -8.08 3.98
N VAL A 35 10.56 -7.08 3.52
CA VAL A 35 11.59 -6.41 4.34
C VAL A 35 11.01 -5.86 5.64
N PHE A 36 9.78 -5.32 5.61
CA PHE A 36 9.12 -4.76 6.79
C PHE A 36 8.66 -5.82 7.81
N ASP A 37 8.65 -7.09 7.42
CA ASP A 37 8.35 -8.20 8.33
C ASP A 37 9.60 -8.70 9.06
N LEU A 38 10.80 -8.37 8.57
CA LEU A 38 12.08 -8.75 9.17
C LEU A 38 12.28 -8.08 10.54
N ARG A 39 12.88 -8.83 11.47
CA ARG A 39 13.17 -8.36 12.84
C ARG A 39 14.02 -7.08 12.83
N PHE A 40 15.07 -7.04 12.03
CA PHE A 40 15.98 -5.89 11.95
C PHE A 40 15.26 -4.62 11.48
N CYS A 41 14.37 -4.73 10.48
CA CYS A 41 13.58 -3.59 10.01
C CYS A 41 12.66 -3.08 11.12
N LYS A 42 11.94 -3.99 11.79
CA LYS A 42 11.08 -3.64 12.95
C LYS A 42 11.85 -2.95 14.07
N GLN A 43 13.04 -3.43 14.42
CA GLN A 43 13.91 -2.78 15.42
C GLN A 43 14.35 -1.39 14.97
N THR A 44 14.69 -1.23 13.68
CA THR A 44 15.06 0.08 13.10
C THR A 44 13.91 1.07 13.17
N LEU A 45 12.68 0.65 12.84
CA LEU A 45 11.48 1.47 12.96
C LEU A 45 11.28 1.93 14.41
N THR A 46 11.36 1.02 15.39
CA THR A 46 11.23 1.37 16.81
C THR A 46 12.30 2.34 17.27
N ARG A 47 13.57 2.13 16.90
CA ARG A 47 14.69 3.05 17.23
C ARG A 47 14.49 4.46 16.66
N ARG A 48 13.81 4.56 15.52
CA ARG A 48 13.45 5.85 14.88
C ARG A 48 12.15 6.46 15.43
N GLY A 49 11.57 5.90 16.49
CA GLY A 49 10.31 6.37 17.07
C GLY A 49 9.06 6.03 16.26
N ILE A 50 9.17 5.16 15.25
CA ILE A 50 8.04 4.72 14.43
C ILE A 50 7.33 3.58 15.17
N VAL A 51 6.39 3.97 16.02
CA VAL A 51 5.58 3.08 16.86
C VAL A 51 4.11 3.55 16.88
N PRO A 52 3.14 2.66 17.15
CA PRO A 52 3.29 1.23 17.37
C PRO A 52 3.36 0.43 16.05
N LEU A 53 4.26 -0.55 15.98
CA LEU A 53 4.55 -1.31 14.75
C LEU A 53 3.33 -1.98 14.10
N HIS A 54 2.36 -2.43 14.91
CA HIS A 54 1.11 -3.05 14.42
C HIS A 54 0.23 -2.09 13.60
N ARG A 55 0.51 -0.78 13.64
CA ARG A 55 -0.11 0.25 12.79
C ARG A 55 0.86 0.75 11.74
N SER A 56 2.10 1.03 12.15
CA SER A 56 3.09 1.66 11.28
C SER A 56 3.49 0.79 10.10
N VAL A 57 3.71 -0.50 10.31
CA VAL A 57 4.10 -1.43 9.24
C VAL A 57 3.00 -1.56 8.18
N PRO A 58 1.73 -1.86 8.53
CA PRO A 58 0.63 -1.81 7.57
C PRO A 58 0.55 -0.49 6.81
N THR A 59 0.72 0.64 7.50
CA THR A 59 0.65 1.94 6.83
C THR A 59 1.74 2.15 5.80
N ILE A 60 2.99 1.83 6.14
CA ILE A 60 4.13 1.94 5.21
C ILE A 60 3.91 1.03 3.99
N LYS A 61 3.44 -0.20 4.20
CA LYS A 61 3.12 -1.15 3.12
C LYS A 61 2.05 -0.61 2.16
N ILE A 62 1.02 0.08 2.66
CA ILE A 62 -0.03 0.69 1.83
C ILE A 62 0.52 1.87 1.03
N VAL A 63 1.33 2.73 1.66
CA VAL A 63 1.98 3.85 0.94
C VAL A 63 2.88 3.32 -0.18
N LEU A 64 3.64 2.26 0.09
CA LEU A 64 4.48 1.61 -0.90
C LEU A 64 3.67 1.02 -2.06
N LEU A 65 2.56 0.32 -1.76
CA LEU A 65 1.65 -0.17 -2.79
C LEU A 65 1.16 0.98 -3.69
N SER A 66 0.73 2.09 -3.08
CA SER A 66 0.27 3.27 -3.81
C SER A 66 1.36 3.89 -4.68
N MET A 67 2.57 4.06 -4.14
CA MET A 67 3.70 4.61 -4.87
C MET A 67 4.12 3.70 -6.03
N PHE A 68 4.20 2.39 -5.78
CA PHE A 68 4.65 1.39 -6.75
C PHE A 68 3.74 1.31 -7.98
N PHE A 69 2.43 1.44 -7.78
CA PHE A 69 1.44 1.49 -8.87
C PHE A 69 1.06 2.91 -9.29
N SER A 70 1.77 3.93 -8.79
CA SER A 70 1.51 5.35 -9.08
C SER A 70 0.03 5.73 -8.93
N CYS A 71 -0.61 5.25 -7.86
CA CYS A 71 -2.02 5.48 -7.59
C CYS A 71 -2.22 6.21 -6.26
N GLU A 72 -3.39 6.82 -6.10
CA GLU A 72 -3.73 7.51 -4.86
C GLU A 72 -3.86 6.53 -3.69
N ILE A 73 -3.45 6.97 -2.50
CA ILE A 73 -3.60 6.18 -1.27
C ILE A 73 -5.07 5.89 -0.97
N SER A 74 -5.98 6.84 -1.25
CA SER A 74 -7.43 6.64 -1.17
C SER A 74 -7.90 5.47 -2.04
N TYR A 75 -7.38 5.35 -3.26
CA TYR A 75 -7.69 4.27 -4.18
C TYR A 75 -7.14 2.93 -3.69
N ALA A 76 -5.88 2.87 -3.24
CA ALA A 76 -5.30 1.65 -2.67
C ALA A 76 -6.06 1.16 -1.43
N ILE A 77 -6.52 2.07 -0.56
CA ILE A 77 -7.38 1.74 0.59
C ILE A 77 -8.71 1.17 0.13
N LYS A 78 -9.33 1.75 -0.90
CA LYS A 78 -10.59 1.23 -1.47
C LYS A 78 -10.40 -0.20 -1.96
N GLU A 79 -9.37 -0.44 -2.77
CA GLU A 79 -9.04 -1.78 -3.29
C GLU A 79 -8.78 -2.78 -2.13
N LEU A 80 -8.07 -2.37 -1.08
CA LEU A 80 -7.84 -3.20 0.11
C LEU A 80 -9.13 -3.51 0.90
N LYS A 81 -10.12 -2.61 0.91
CA LYS A 81 -11.42 -2.91 1.54
C LYS A 81 -12.18 -3.95 0.73
N GLU A 82 -12.14 -3.84 -0.59
CA GLU A 82 -12.90 -4.66 -1.52
C GLU A 82 -12.27 -6.04 -1.78
N ARG A 83 -10.94 -6.16 -1.71
CA ARG A 83 -10.22 -7.37 -2.14
C ARG A 83 -9.45 -8.03 -1.01
N GLU A 84 -9.91 -9.21 -0.59
CA GLU A 84 -9.22 -10.02 0.41
C GLU A 84 -7.85 -10.52 -0.05
N VAL A 85 -7.74 -10.91 -1.33
CA VAL A 85 -6.47 -11.37 -1.92
C VAL A 85 -5.38 -10.30 -1.79
N LEU A 86 -5.70 -9.03 -2.04
CA LEU A 86 -4.78 -7.92 -1.88
C LEU A 86 -4.39 -7.69 -0.41
N ARG A 87 -5.34 -7.85 0.53
CA ARG A 87 -5.03 -7.78 1.97
C ARG A 87 -4.09 -8.89 2.42
N ASN A 88 -4.33 -10.11 1.94
CA ASN A 88 -3.50 -11.28 2.24
C ASN A 88 -2.09 -11.10 1.68
N PHE A 89 -1.97 -10.57 0.46
CA PHE A 89 -0.68 -10.21 -0.15
C PHE A 89 0.12 -9.22 0.73
N LEU A 90 -0.53 -8.17 1.26
CA LEU A 90 0.14 -7.20 2.14
C LEU A 90 0.31 -7.70 3.59
N LYS A 91 -0.33 -8.82 3.96
CA LYS A 91 -0.46 -9.34 5.34
C LYS A 91 -1.11 -8.32 6.28
N ILE A 92 -2.17 -7.64 5.82
CA ILE A 92 -2.89 -6.59 6.56
C ILE A 92 -4.31 -7.04 6.87
N SER A 93 -4.75 -6.85 8.12
CA SER A 93 -6.13 -7.16 8.51
C SER A 93 -7.08 -5.99 8.27
N LEU A 94 -8.37 -6.28 8.03
CA LEU A 94 -9.40 -5.24 7.85
C LEU A 94 -9.53 -4.32 9.08
N VAL A 95 -9.24 -4.83 10.28
CA VAL A 95 -9.24 -4.06 11.53
C VAL A 95 -8.19 -2.94 11.51
N GLN A 96 -7.01 -3.21 10.94
CA GLN A 96 -5.94 -2.22 10.78
C GLN A 96 -6.34 -1.10 9.81
N LEU A 97 -7.16 -1.43 8.79
CA LEU A 97 -7.64 -0.48 7.78
C LEU A 97 -8.78 0.42 8.26
N LYS A 98 -9.63 -0.08 9.16
CA LYS A 98 -10.76 0.68 9.75
C LYS A 98 -10.32 1.74 10.77
N ARG A 99 -9.17 1.55 11.42
CA ARG A 99 -8.61 2.52 12.38
C ARG A 99 -7.88 3.64 11.64
N LYS A 100 -7.81 4.84 12.23
CA LYS A 100 -7.35 6.12 11.64
C LYS A 100 -6.01 6.05 10.87
N PHE A 101 -6.02 5.46 9.68
CA PHE A 101 -4.88 5.31 8.79
C PHE A 101 -4.35 6.68 8.36
N MET A 102 -5.25 7.57 7.94
CA MET A 102 -4.88 8.93 7.55
C MET A 102 -4.31 9.74 8.71
N ALA A 103 -4.84 9.60 9.92
CA ALA A 103 -4.27 10.29 11.08
C ALA A 103 -2.87 9.76 11.43
N PHE A 104 -2.64 8.45 11.25
CA PHE A 104 -1.30 7.88 11.44
C PHE A 104 -0.32 8.39 10.36
N LEU A 105 -0.73 8.45 9.09
CA LEU A 105 0.08 9.04 8.02
C LEU A 105 0.43 10.50 8.30
N VAL A 106 -0.55 11.30 8.71
CA VAL A 106 -0.32 12.70 9.07
C VAL A 106 0.58 12.83 10.30
N SER A 107 0.50 11.91 11.25
CA SER A 107 1.39 11.87 12.42
C SER A 107 2.82 11.43 12.09
N MET A 108 3.03 10.77 10.94
CA MET A 108 4.36 10.47 10.46
C MET A 108 4.98 11.73 9.86
N ASN A 109 6.12 12.16 10.40
CA ASN A 109 6.89 13.24 9.80
C ASN A 109 7.30 12.84 8.36
N PRO A 110 7.00 13.66 7.33
CA PRO A 110 7.39 13.39 5.94
C PRO A 110 8.89 13.13 5.76
N LYS A 111 9.73 13.82 6.55
CA LYS A 111 11.19 13.60 6.56
C LYS A 111 11.56 12.21 7.09
N SER A 112 10.83 11.68 8.06
CA SER A 112 11.05 10.32 8.58
C SER A 112 10.68 9.25 7.56
N LEU A 113 9.67 9.51 6.74
CA LEU A 113 9.28 8.64 5.62
C LEU A 113 10.35 8.69 4.52
N LEU A 114 10.81 9.88 4.12
CA LEU A 114 11.95 10.05 3.20
C LEU A 114 13.25 9.38 3.69
N LEU A 115 13.60 9.52 4.97
CA LEU A 115 14.79 8.89 5.59
C LEU A 115 14.67 7.36 5.69
N LEU A 116 13.47 6.80 5.61
CA LEU A 116 13.26 5.36 5.51
C LEU A 116 13.59 4.84 4.09
N PHE A 117 13.38 5.68 3.07
CA PHE A 117 13.53 5.30 1.66
C PHE A 117 14.87 5.72 1.03
N LEU A 118 15.52 6.77 1.54
CA LEU A 118 16.75 7.35 0.95
C LEU A 118 18.04 7.03 1.71
N LYS A 119 18.00 6.11 2.69
CA LYS A 119 19.18 5.73 3.47
C LYS A 119 19.61 4.29 3.18
N TYR A 120 19.65 3.97 1.90
CA TYR A 120 20.57 3.03 1.24
C TYR A 120 20.99 3.68 -0.07
#